data_AF-A0A7W5AN48-F1
#
_entry.id   AF-A0A7W5AN48-F1
#
_cell.length_a   1.000
_cell.length_b   1.000
_cell.length_c   1.000
_cell.angle_alpha   90.00
_cell.angle_beta   90.00
_cell.angle_gamma   90.00
#
_symmetry.space_group_name_H-M   'P 1'
#
loop_
_entity.id
_entity.type
_entity.pdbx_description
1 polymer ?
#
loop_
_entity_poly.entity_id
_entity_poly.type
_entity_poly.pdbx_seq_one_letter_code
_entity_poly.pdbx_strand_id
1 'polypeptide(L)' 'MSRRAVWITAFLGVTTVALVAECWASWDSSPDTVPWTDLIVGYVPGEITALVLGALAAWLPVHFGLRYWRKRRAE' A
#
# COMPACT_ATOMS: atom_id res chain seq x y z
N MET A 1 -7.40 25.28 2.23
CA MET A 1 -6.71 24.04 1.77
C MET A 1 -7.26 23.67 0.39
N SER A 2 -6.43 23.25 -0.57
CA SER A 2 -6.94 22.83 -1.90
C SER A 2 -7.61 21.44 -1.83
N ARG A 3 -8.56 21.12 -2.72
CA ARG A 3 -9.18 19.77 -2.80
C ARG A 3 -8.14 18.66 -2.89
N ARG A 4 -7.06 18.91 -3.64
CA ARG A 4 -5.90 18.01 -3.77
C ARG A 4 -5.22 17.78 -2.42
N ALA A 5 -4.98 18.83 -1.64
CA ALA A 5 -4.34 18.71 -0.33
C ALA A 5 -5.21 17.92 0.66
N VAL A 6 -6.52 18.19 0.69
CA VAL A 6 -7.46 17.42 1.54
C VAL A 6 -7.43 15.93 1.18
N TRP A 7 -7.48 15.60 -0.11
CA TRP A 7 -7.42 14.21 -0.56
C TRP A 7 -6.13 13.51 -0.18
N ILE A 8 -4.98 14.17 -0.38
CA ILE A 8 -3.67 13.61 0.00
C ILE A 8 -3.61 13.35 1.50
N THR A 9 -4.02 14.32 2.31
CA THR A 9 -4.01 14.17 3.78
C THR A 9 -4.92 13.04 4.24
N ALA A 10 -6.13 12.94 3.69
CA ALA A 10 -7.06 11.87 4.04
C ALA A 10 -6.48 10.49 3.66
N PHE A 11 -5.97 10.35 2.44
CA PHE A 11 -5.38 9.10 1.98
C PHE A 11 -4.16 8.66 2.81
N LEU A 12 -3.23 9.58 3.06
CA LEU A 12 -2.05 9.31 3.87
C LEU A 12 -2.42 8.98 5.31
N GLY A 13 -3.38 9.70 5.90
CA GLY A 13 -3.85 9.45 7.26
C GLY A 13 -4.40 8.03 7.42
N VAL A 14 -5.28 7.59 6.52
CA VAL A 14 -5.81 6.21 6.53
C VAL A 14 -4.68 5.19 6.36
N THR A 15 -3.74 5.45 5.44
CA THR A 15 -2.60 4.54 5.21
C THR A 15 -1.70 4.43 6.44
N THR A 16 -1.40 5.55 7.11
CA THR A 16 -0.59 5.55 8.34
C THR A 16 -1.26 4.78 9.47
N VAL A 17 -2.57 4.97 9.67
CA VAL A 17 -3.32 4.22 10.69
C VAL A 17 -3.28 2.73 10.42
N ALA A 18 -3.48 2.31 9.16
CA ALA A 18 -3.41 0.90 8.79
C ALA A 18 -2.02 0.29 9.05
N LEU A 19 -0.94 1.01 8.72
CA LEU A 19 0.43 0.56 8.97
C LEU A 19 0.74 0.45 10.48
N VAL A 20 0.31 1.43 11.28
CA VAL A 20 0.51 1.40 12.73
C VAL A 20 -0.25 0.24 13.36
N ALA A 21 -1.49 0.01 12.95
CA ALA A 21 -2.29 -1.12 13.41
C ALA A 21 -1.62 -2.46 13.09
N GLU A 22 -1.03 -2.59 11.90
CA GLU A 22 -0.34 -3.82 11.49
C GLU A 22 0.95 -4.05 12.28
N CYS A 23 1.75 -2.99 12.48
CA CYS A 23 2.95 -3.07 13.32
C CYS A 23 2.59 -3.41 14.77
N TRP A 24 1.51 -2.82 15.29
CA TRP A 24 1.03 -3.12 16.63
C TRP A 24 0.58 -4.58 16.74
N ALA A 25 -0.22 -5.06 15.79
CA ALA A 25 -0.68 -6.45 15.75
C ALA A 25 0.49 -7.43 15.70
N SER A 26 1.50 -7.13 14.89
CA SER A 26 2.73 -7.93 14.79
C SER A 26 3.55 -7.92 16.09
N TRP A 27 3.48 -6.86 16.89
CA TRP A 27 4.23 -6.72 18.13
C TRP A 27 3.52 -7.33 19.34
N ASP A 28 2.21 -7.15 19.44
CA ASP A 28 1.37 -7.53 20.58
C ASP A 28 1.40 -9.04 20.87
N SER A 29 1.70 -9.88 19.87
CA SER A 29 1.82 -11.35 20.00
C SER A 29 0.61 -12.02 20.68
N SER A 30 -0.52 -11.31 20.78
CA SER A 30 -1.75 -11.79 21.39
C SER A 30 -2.47 -12.74 20.43
N PRO A 31 -2.99 -13.87 20.91
CA PRO A 31 -3.78 -14.78 20.08
C PRO A 31 -5.11 -14.15 19.58
N ASP A 32 -5.55 -13.07 20.21
CA ASP A 32 -6.79 -12.36 19.85
C ASP A 32 -6.56 -11.19 18.87
N THR A 33 -5.30 -10.90 18.53
CA THR A 33 -4.92 -9.81 17.61
C THR A 33 -4.45 -10.41 16.29
N VAL A 34 -5.29 -10.35 15.25
CA VAL A 34 -4.99 -10.90 13.93
C VAL A 34 -4.48 -9.79 13.00
N PRO A 35 -3.20 -9.83 12.57
CA PRO A 35 -2.72 -8.92 11.54
C PRO A 35 -3.45 -9.21 10.22
N TRP A 36 -3.79 -8.17 9.46
CA TRP A 36 -4.51 -8.40 8.22
C TRP A 36 -3.61 -9.03 7.14
N THR A 37 -2.28 -8.96 7.28
CA THR A 37 -1.36 -9.76 6.45
C THR A 37 -1.53 -11.27 6.67
N ASP A 38 -1.83 -11.72 7.89
CA ASP A 38 -2.16 -13.14 8.14
C ASP A 38 -3.45 -13.54 7.42
N LEU A 39 -4.44 -12.63 7.34
CA LEU A 39 -5.64 -12.87 6.54
C LEU A 39 -5.29 -13.02 5.05
N ILE A 40 -4.39 -12.18 4.52
CA ILE A 40 -3.95 -12.32 3.13
C ILE A 40 -3.29 -13.67 2.90
N VAL A 41 -2.36 -14.06 3.77
CA VAL A 41 -1.65 -15.35 3.63
C VAL A 41 -2.60 -16.53 3.78
N GLY A 42 -3.60 -16.44 4.67
CA GLY A 42 -4.57 -17.49 4.90
C GLY A 42 -5.64 -17.64 3.82
N TYR A 43 -6.06 -16.54 3.18
CA TYR A 43 -7.18 -16.54 2.23
C TYR A 43 -6.77 -16.36 0.76
N VAL A 44 -5.57 -15.85 0.46
CA VAL A 44 -5.13 -15.59 -0.92
C VAL A 44 -4.16 -16.69 -1.37
N PRO A 45 -4.49 -17.44 -2.44
CA PRO A 45 -3.57 -18.44 -2.99
C PRO A 45 -2.23 -17.83 -3.39
N GLY A 46 -1.15 -18.58 -3.18
CA GLY A 46 0.22 -18.12 -3.46
C GLY A 46 0.44 -17.71 -4.92
N GLU A 47 -0.24 -18.40 -5.86
CA GLU A 47 -0.18 -18.12 -7.30
C GLU A 47 -0.78 -16.75 -7.64
N ILE A 48 -1.88 -16.38 -6.97
CA ILE A 48 -2.52 -15.08 -7.14
C ILE A 48 -1.62 -13.99 -6.57
N THR A 49 -1.05 -14.21 -5.38
CA THR A 49 -0.07 -13.29 -4.79
C THR A 49 1.13 -13.09 -5.71
N ALA A 50 1.71 -14.16 -6.24
CA ALA A 50 2.85 -14.09 -7.16
C ALA A 50 2.50 -13.34 -8.46
N LEU A 51 1.31 -13.60 -9.03
CA LEU A 51 0.83 -12.90 -10.21
C LEU A 51 0.68 -11.39 -9.95
N VAL A 52 0.06 -11.00 -8.84
CA VAL A 52 -0.14 -9.60 -8.46
C VAL A 52 1.20 -8.91 -8.23
N LEU A 53 2.11 -9.55 -7.50
CA LEU A 53 3.46 -9.01 -7.27
C LEU A 53 4.22 -8.83 -8.59
N GLY A 54 4.16 -9.82 -9.49
CA GLY A 54 4.78 -9.73 -10.81
C GLY A 54 4.19 -8.59 -11.66
N ALA A 55 2.87 -8.46 -11.67
CA ALA A 55 2.19 -7.38 -12.38
C ALA A 55 2.57 -5.99 -11.81
N LEU A 56 2.61 -5.85 -10.49
CA LEU A 56 3.05 -4.62 -9.83
C LEU A 56 4.52 -4.31 -10.13
N ALA A 57 5.41 -5.30 -10.06
CA ALA A 57 6.82 -5.13 -10.35
C ALA A 57 7.07 -4.67 -11.81
N ALA A 58 6.28 -5.17 -12.76
CA ALA A 58 6.35 -4.74 -14.16
C ALA A 58 5.75 -3.33 -14.38
N TRP A 59 4.64 -3.03 -13.71
CA TRP A 59 3.88 -1.79 -13.95
C TRP A 59 4.46 -0.57 -13.23
N LEU A 60 4.91 -0.72 -11.97
CA LEU A 60 5.34 0.40 -11.13
C LEU A 60 6.48 1.21 -11.76
N PRO A 61 7.55 0.62 -12.33
CA PRO A 61 8.62 1.38 -12.96
C PRO A 61 8.11 2.27 -14.11
N VAL A 62 7.25 1.72 -14.97
CA VAL A 62 6.64 2.47 -16.09
C VAL A 62 5.76 3.59 -15.57
N HIS A 63 4.88 3.29 -14.60
CA HIS A 63 3.98 4.26 -14.01
C HIS A 63 4.74 5.44 -13.38
N PHE A 64 5.74 5.16 -12.55
CA PHE A 64 6.54 6.19 -11.92
C PHE A 64 7.36 6.96 -12.94
N GLY A 65 8.03 6.29 -13.89
CA GLY A 65 8.81 6.95 -14.94
C GLY A 65 7.99 7.98 -15.73
N LEU A 66 6.80 7.58 -16.20
CA LEU A 66 5.88 8.48 -16.89
C LEU A 66 5.46 9.67 -16.02
N ARG A 67 5.17 9.43 -14.74
CA ARG A 67 4.75 10.49 -13.82
C ARG A 67 5.89 11.48 -13.53
N TYR A 68 7.10 10.98 -13.31
CA TYR A 68 8.29 11.82 -13.12
C TYR A 68 8.56 12.69 -14.34
N TRP A 69 8.50 12.11 -15.55
CA TRP A 69 8.72 12.85 -16.79
C TRP A 69 7.67 13.94 -17.02
N ARG A 70 6.38 13.66 -16.79
CA ARG A 70 5.32 14.67 -16.92
C ARG A 70 5.54 15.83 -15.96
N LYS A 71 5.94 15.55 -14.71
CA LYS A 71 6.23 16.59 -13.73
C LYS A 71 7.38 17.48 -14.18
N ARG A 72 8.49 16.89 -14.67
CA ARG A 72 9.68 17.61 -15.15
C ARG A 72 9.44 18.48 -16.38
N ARG A 73 8.45 18.15 -17.23
CA ARG A 73 8.09 18.98 -18.40
C ARG A 73 7.19 20.17 -18.07
N ALA A 74 6.59 20.18 -16.88
CA ALA A 74 5.68 21.23 -16.43
C ALA A 74 6.36 22.25 -15.50
N GLU A 75 7.61 22.00 -15.13
CA GLU A 75 8.53 22.91 -14.42
C GLU A 75 9.39 23.64 -15.46
#